data_AF-A0A382NLW2-F1
#
_entry.id   AF-A0A382NLW2-F1
#
_cell.length_a   1.000
_cell.length_b   1.000
_cell.length_c   1.000
_cell.angle_alpha   90.00
_cell.angle_beta   90.00
_cell.angle_gamma   90.00
#
_symmetry.space_group_name_H-M   'P 1'
#
loop_
_entity.id
_entity.type
_entity.pdbx_description
1 polymer ?
#
loop_
_entity_poly.entity_id
_entity_poly.type
_entity_poly.pdbx_seq_one_letter_code
_entity_poly.pdbx_strand_id
1 'polypeptide(L)'
;EGVMRNIRNPNGDYNLSTIASMQYHVFGLGTQWRRLDYSLPPGVALYYSNEHGFDHNPHYFNYSDTTIIGELFVNVHMADPSEVEIVARTLQVGDQGFNLPKGEVTTIIDEWYSDQKMYIFELFSHAHELNTEFAVEIAGGERDGELIYISYDYSHPPVLKLDPPLEINQGEGFRLIATYDNWRDYDVSFGFLSTDEMMLVFAKYYTD
;
A
#
# COMPACT_ATOMS: atom_id res chain seq x y z
N GLU A 1 14.91 -4.70 20.03
CA GLU A 1 15.02 -4.97 18.57
C GLU A 1 15.10 -6.47 18.31
N GLY A 2 14.67 -6.92 17.13
CA GLY A 2 14.89 -8.30 16.68
C GLY A 2 13.87 -9.34 17.16
N VAL A 3 12.70 -8.94 17.66
CA VAL A 3 11.63 -9.89 17.98
C VAL A 3 10.84 -10.19 16.71
N MET A 4 11.00 -11.39 16.18
CA MET A 4 10.17 -11.90 15.09
C MET A 4 8.74 -12.14 15.60
N ARG A 5 7.77 -11.46 15.00
CA ARG A 5 6.33 -11.63 15.26
C ARG A 5 5.67 -12.26 14.03
N ASN A 6 5.54 -13.57 14.02
CA ASN A 6 4.90 -14.27 12.90
C ASN A 6 3.39 -13.94 12.88
N ILE A 7 2.87 -13.65 11.68
CA ILE A 7 1.43 -13.45 11.43
C ILE A 7 0.66 -14.76 11.60
N ARG A 8 1.30 -15.90 11.32
CA ARG A 8 0.71 -17.24 11.47
C ARG A 8 1.50 -18.10 12.45
N ASN A 9 0.78 -18.96 13.16
CA ASN A 9 1.34 -20.02 13.98
C ASN A 9 1.89 -21.16 13.08
N PRO A 10 2.72 -22.08 13.61
CA PRO A 10 3.24 -23.20 12.82
C PRO A 10 2.16 -24.12 12.22
N ASN A 11 0.95 -24.12 12.77
CA ASN A 11 -0.19 -24.87 12.25
C ASN A 11 -0.96 -24.14 11.12
N GLY A 12 -0.54 -22.93 10.75
CA GLY A 12 -1.14 -22.11 9.69
C GLY A 12 -2.20 -21.11 10.16
N ASP A 13 -2.70 -21.22 11.40
CA ASP A 13 -3.70 -20.30 11.93
C ASP A 13 -3.12 -18.91 12.19
N TYR A 14 -3.96 -17.88 12.15
CA TYR A 14 -3.54 -16.53 12.54
C TYR A 14 -3.06 -16.47 13.99
N ASN A 15 -1.90 -15.84 14.18
CA ASN A 15 -1.46 -15.41 15.49
C ASN A 15 -2.24 -14.14 15.87
N LEU A 16 -3.32 -14.32 16.62
CA LEU A 16 -4.23 -13.24 17.00
C LEU A 16 -3.55 -12.12 17.79
N SER A 17 -2.50 -12.44 18.56
CA SER A 17 -1.74 -11.41 19.29
C SER A 17 -0.95 -10.49 18.33
N THR A 18 -0.32 -11.07 17.31
CA THR A 18 0.35 -10.31 16.25
C THR A 18 -0.67 -9.48 15.46
N ILE A 19 -1.78 -10.09 15.02
CA ILE A 19 -2.84 -9.40 14.29
C ILE A 19 -3.40 -8.23 15.11
N ALA A 20 -3.68 -8.43 16.39
CA ALA A 20 -4.18 -7.37 17.26
C ALA A 20 -3.18 -6.20 17.38
N SER A 21 -1.87 -6.49 17.45
CA SER A 21 -0.85 -5.43 17.49
C SER A 21 -0.80 -4.59 16.22
N MET A 22 -1.06 -5.20 15.05
CA MET A 22 -1.05 -4.51 13.76
C MET A 22 -2.13 -3.42 13.63
N GLN A 23 -3.21 -3.50 14.41
CA GLN A 23 -4.24 -2.45 14.44
C GLN A 23 -3.73 -1.11 14.96
N TYR A 24 -2.58 -1.11 15.65
CA TYR A 24 -1.91 0.09 16.15
C TYR A 24 -0.75 0.54 15.25
N HIS A 25 -0.51 -0.14 14.13
CA HIS A 25 0.53 0.25 13.20
C HIS A 25 0.04 1.39 12.30
N VAL A 26 0.92 2.35 12.08
CA VAL A 26 0.76 3.37 11.05
C VAL A 26 1.68 3.01 9.90
N PHE A 27 1.14 2.89 8.70
CA PHE A 27 1.95 2.67 7.51
C PHE A 27 2.96 3.82 7.36
N GLY A 28 4.24 3.49 7.24
CA GLY A 28 5.30 4.50 7.07
C GLY A 28 5.83 4.55 5.65
N LEU A 29 6.35 3.41 5.19
CA LEU A 29 6.94 3.23 3.87
C LEU A 29 6.79 1.76 3.45
N GLY A 30 6.74 1.52 2.15
CA GLY A 30 6.64 0.19 1.57
C GLY A 30 6.94 0.21 0.08
N THR A 31 7.31 -0.93 -0.47
CA THR A 31 7.49 -1.10 -1.92
C THR A 31 7.45 -2.59 -2.26
N GLN A 32 6.97 -2.93 -3.45
CA GLN A 32 7.14 -4.26 -4.05
C GLN A 32 8.41 -4.35 -4.90
N TRP A 33 9.07 -3.22 -5.15
CA TRP A 33 10.32 -3.19 -5.88
C TRP A 33 11.45 -3.81 -5.06
N ARG A 34 12.28 -4.62 -5.72
CA ARG A 34 13.51 -5.16 -5.10
C ARG A 34 14.44 -4.06 -4.54
N ARG A 35 14.42 -2.89 -5.17
CA ARG A 35 15.16 -1.71 -4.73
C ARG A 35 14.38 -0.46 -5.12
N LEU A 36 14.11 0.40 -4.15
CA LEU A 36 13.53 1.72 -4.37
C LEU A 36 14.40 2.76 -3.66
N ASP A 37 14.65 3.87 -4.35
CA ASP A 37 15.23 5.08 -3.76
C ASP A 37 14.24 6.23 -3.96
N TYR A 38 13.89 6.88 -2.86
CA TYR A 38 12.84 7.88 -2.83
C TYR A 38 13.23 9.04 -1.91
N SER A 39 13.07 10.25 -2.42
CA SER A 39 13.21 11.50 -1.67
C SER A 39 11.86 12.19 -1.64
N LEU A 40 11.47 12.67 -0.45
CA LEU A 40 10.33 13.57 -0.31
C LEU A 40 10.62 14.91 -1.03
N PRO A 41 9.60 15.67 -1.44
CA PRO A 41 9.79 17.01 -1.98
C PRO A 41 10.59 17.91 -1.02
N PRO A 42 11.31 18.93 -1.53
CA PRO A 42 12.01 19.89 -0.68
C PRO A 42 11.06 20.50 0.38
N GLY A 43 11.53 20.63 1.62
CA GLY A 43 10.73 21.16 2.72
C GLY A 43 9.68 20.20 3.30
N VAL A 44 9.47 19.02 2.70
CA VAL A 44 8.46 18.04 3.15
C VAL A 44 9.12 16.92 3.95
N ALA A 45 8.59 16.61 5.14
CA ALA A 45 9.04 15.49 5.96
C ALA A 45 7.88 14.65 6.50
N LEU A 46 8.13 13.36 6.75
CA LEU A 46 7.24 12.53 7.57
C LEU A 46 7.65 12.63 9.03
N TYR A 47 6.69 12.80 9.93
CA TYR A 47 6.96 12.84 11.35
C TYR A 47 6.92 11.42 11.96
N TYR A 48 8.02 11.02 12.58
CA TYR A 48 8.11 9.81 13.39
C TYR A 48 8.49 10.18 14.81
N SER A 49 7.64 9.85 15.78
CA SER A 49 7.93 10.09 17.20
C SER A 49 9.11 9.24 17.66
N ASN A 50 9.87 9.72 18.63
CA ASN A 50 10.90 8.92 19.32
C ASN A 50 10.32 7.94 20.36
N GLU A 51 9.00 7.87 20.50
CA GLU A 51 8.30 6.97 21.43
C GLU A 51 7.98 5.60 20.81
N HIS A 52 8.08 5.48 19.49
CA HIS A 52 7.71 4.29 18.73
C HIS A 52 8.90 3.77 17.93
N GLY A 53 8.91 2.46 17.68
CA GLY A 53 9.91 1.81 16.82
C GLY A 53 9.34 1.47 15.44
N PHE A 54 10.22 1.07 14.53
CA PHE A 54 9.81 0.52 13.23
C PHE A 54 9.46 -0.97 13.37
N ASP A 55 8.32 -1.36 12.79
CA ASP A 55 7.97 -2.76 12.54
C ASP A 55 8.17 -3.05 11.06
N HIS A 56 9.06 -3.99 10.76
CA HIS A 56 9.35 -4.38 9.38
C HIS A 56 8.50 -5.60 9.03
N ASN A 57 7.69 -5.47 7.99
CA ASN A 57 6.89 -6.57 7.46
C ASN A 57 7.39 -6.98 6.06
N PRO A 58 8.52 -7.69 5.95
CA PRO A 58 9.03 -8.15 4.67
C PRO A 58 8.21 -9.34 4.17
N HIS A 59 7.91 -9.34 2.87
CA HIS A 59 7.24 -10.44 2.17
C HIS A 59 8.23 -11.08 1.20
N TYR A 60 8.42 -12.39 1.31
CA TYR A 60 9.35 -13.13 0.46
C TYR A 60 8.62 -14.23 -0.30
N PHE A 61 8.83 -14.28 -1.62
CA PHE A 61 8.42 -15.42 -2.44
C PHE A 61 9.60 -16.39 -2.57
N ASN A 62 9.44 -17.61 -2.04
CA ASN A 62 10.39 -18.69 -2.26
C ASN A 62 9.68 -19.91 -2.86
N TYR A 63 9.66 -19.99 -4.19
CA TYR A 63 9.09 -21.10 -4.95
C TYR A 63 10.04 -22.29 -5.10
N SER A 64 11.06 -22.39 -4.23
CA SER A 64 12.07 -23.45 -4.28
C SER A 64 12.17 -24.18 -2.95
N ASP A 65 12.70 -25.41 -2.99
CA ASP A 65 13.04 -26.18 -1.79
C ASP A 65 14.38 -25.76 -1.17
N THR A 66 15.01 -24.72 -1.73
CA THR A 66 16.29 -24.22 -1.22
C THR A 66 16.06 -23.14 -0.17
N THR A 67 16.78 -23.25 0.94
CA THR A 67 16.81 -22.17 1.94
C THR A 67 17.60 -21.00 1.37
N ILE A 68 16.93 -19.88 1.16
CA ILE A 68 17.54 -18.61 0.77
C ILE A 68 17.71 -17.77 2.03
N ILE A 69 18.93 -17.31 2.28
CA ILE A 69 19.24 -16.35 3.35
C ILE A 69 19.44 -15.00 2.68
N GLY A 70 18.61 -14.03 3.04
CA GLY A 70 18.66 -12.67 2.53
C GLY A 70 18.63 -11.66 3.66
N GLU A 71 19.12 -10.47 3.37
CA GLU A 71 19.05 -9.32 4.25
C GLU A 71 18.16 -8.25 3.58
N LEU A 72 17.39 -7.54 4.41
CA LEU A 72 16.59 -6.40 3.98
C LEU A 72 17.05 -5.17 4.74
N PHE A 73 17.30 -4.10 3.99
CA PHE A 73 17.74 -2.83 4.54
C PHE A 73 16.69 -1.76 4.23
N VAL A 74 16.31 -1.02 5.26
CA VAL A 74 15.55 0.22 5.14
C VAL A 74 16.42 1.32 5.73
N ASN A 75 16.78 2.29 4.91
CA ASN A 75 17.55 3.45 5.35
C ASN A 75 16.59 4.64 5.41
N VAL A 76 16.39 5.19 6.60
CA VAL A 76 15.61 6.41 6.81
C VAL A 76 16.58 7.56 7.05
N HIS A 77 16.46 8.60 6.24
CA HIS A 77 17.28 9.81 6.35
C HIS A 77 16.47 10.88 7.08
N MET A 78 16.96 11.32 8.24
CA MET A 78 16.32 12.37 9.03
C MET A 78 16.60 13.75 8.43
N ALA A 79 15.62 14.64 8.47
CA ALA A 79 15.78 16.06 8.12
C ALA A 79 16.08 16.91 9.37
N ASP A 80 16.80 18.02 9.19
CA ASP A 80 16.88 19.04 10.24
C ASP A 80 15.48 19.66 10.41
N PRO A 81 14.92 19.73 11.63
CA PRO A 81 13.61 20.34 11.85
C PRO A 81 13.49 21.79 11.33
N SER A 82 14.60 22.53 11.21
CA SER A 82 14.61 23.89 10.66
C SER A 82 14.47 23.94 9.13
N GLU A 83 14.67 22.80 8.45
CA GLU A 83 14.48 22.64 7.00
C GLU A 83 13.08 22.11 6.65
N VAL A 84 12.25 21.79 7.64
CA VAL A 84 10.89 21.26 7.43
C VAL A 84 9.89 22.40 7.36
N GLU A 85 9.26 22.54 6.20
CA GLU A 85 8.17 23.48 5.94
C GLU A 85 6.80 22.81 6.12
N ILE A 86 6.69 21.54 5.72
CA ILE A 86 5.44 20.77 5.70
C ILE A 86 5.67 19.39 6.31
N VAL A 87 4.80 19.02 7.25
CA VAL A 87 4.73 17.65 7.78
C VAL A 87 3.68 16.86 7.00
N ALA A 88 4.14 15.92 6.19
CA ALA A 88 3.29 15.03 5.41
C ALA A 88 2.67 13.92 6.27
N ARG A 89 1.64 13.30 5.70
CA ARG A 89 0.88 12.16 6.24
C ARG A 89 0.84 11.04 5.21
N THR A 90 0.54 9.84 5.68
CA THR A 90 0.34 8.65 4.86
C THR A 90 -1.14 8.32 4.76
N LEU A 91 -1.57 7.77 3.64
CA LEU A 91 -2.90 7.23 3.43
C LEU A 91 -2.79 5.79 2.96
N GLN A 92 -3.66 4.91 3.46
CA GLN A 92 -3.83 3.55 3.00
C GLN A 92 -5.33 3.30 2.86
N VAL A 93 -5.79 3.02 1.64
CA VAL A 93 -7.20 2.76 1.34
C VAL A 93 -7.33 1.51 0.46
N GLY A 94 -8.51 0.89 0.49
CA GLY A 94 -8.81 -0.28 -0.31
C GLY A 94 -9.77 -1.25 0.39
N ASP A 95 -10.11 -2.32 -0.33
CA ASP A 95 -11.12 -3.28 0.10
C ASP A 95 -10.49 -4.56 0.67
N GLN A 96 -11.04 -5.03 1.78
CA GLN A 96 -10.69 -6.30 2.44
C GLN A 96 -11.82 -7.33 2.37
N GLY A 97 -12.99 -6.97 1.82
CA GLY A 97 -14.21 -7.75 1.81
C GLY A 97 -14.52 -8.47 0.50
N PHE A 98 -13.56 -8.54 -0.44
CA PHE A 98 -13.77 -9.15 -1.74
C PHE A 98 -13.49 -10.66 -1.78
N ASN A 99 -14.10 -11.31 -2.77
CA ASN A 99 -13.88 -12.71 -3.12
C ASN A 99 -13.68 -12.84 -4.64
N LEU A 100 -12.70 -13.65 -5.03
CA LEU A 100 -12.33 -13.95 -6.41
C LEU A 100 -12.66 -15.44 -6.67
N PRO A 101 -13.79 -15.75 -7.33
CA PRO A 101 -14.14 -17.13 -7.64
C PRO A 101 -13.07 -17.83 -8.47
N LYS A 102 -12.91 -19.14 -8.26
CA LYS A 102 -11.96 -19.95 -9.02
C LYS A 102 -12.25 -19.94 -10.53
N GLY A 103 -11.19 -19.84 -11.33
CA GLY A 103 -11.26 -19.85 -12.79
C GLY A 103 -11.95 -18.64 -13.43
N GLU A 104 -12.16 -17.55 -12.68
CA GLU A 104 -12.90 -16.38 -13.14
C GLU A 104 -12.05 -15.10 -13.16
N VAL A 105 -12.31 -14.27 -14.15
CA VAL A 105 -11.84 -12.87 -14.18
C VAL A 105 -12.84 -12.02 -13.43
N THR A 106 -12.40 -11.34 -12.39
CA THR A 106 -13.23 -10.52 -11.51
C THR A 106 -12.67 -9.11 -11.40
N THR A 107 -13.53 -8.09 -11.60
CA THR A 107 -13.18 -6.69 -11.34
C THR A 107 -13.86 -6.23 -10.05
N ILE A 108 -13.06 -5.73 -9.11
CA ILE A 108 -13.53 -5.14 -7.85
C ILE A 108 -13.43 -3.62 -7.96
N ILE A 109 -14.45 -2.93 -7.45
CA ILE A 109 -14.50 -1.48 -7.38
C ILE A 109 -14.75 -1.09 -5.92
N ASP A 110 -13.91 -0.23 -5.37
CA ASP A 110 -14.06 0.35 -4.05
C ASP A 110 -13.85 1.86 -4.11
N GLU A 111 -14.58 2.60 -3.29
CA GLU A 111 -14.50 4.05 -3.25
C GLU A 111 -14.23 4.55 -1.83
N TRP A 112 -13.25 5.43 -1.73
CA TRP A 112 -12.93 6.16 -0.52
C TRP A 112 -13.07 7.66 -0.79
N TYR A 113 -13.61 8.40 0.18
CA TYR A 113 -13.85 9.84 0.08
C TYR A 113 -13.13 10.59 1.20
N SER A 114 -12.47 11.69 0.85
CA SER A 114 -11.82 12.58 1.81
C SER A 114 -12.80 13.57 2.42
N ASP A 115 -12.68 13.81 3.72
CA ASP A 115 -13.44 14.82 4.46
C ASP A 115 -12.77 16.21 4.45
N GLN A 116 -11.57 16.31 3.88
CA GLN A 116 -10.77 17.53 3.79
C GLN A 116 -10.02 17.61 2.46
N LYS A 117 -9.54 18.81 2.12
CA LYS A 117 -8.65 19.00 0.97
C LYS A 117 -7.29 18.34 1.24
N MET A 118 -6.76 17.63 0.26
CA MET A 118 -5.45 16.98 0.31
C MET A 118 -4.61 17.31 -0.93
N TYR A 119 -3.30 17.30 -0.74
CA TYR A 119 -2.29 17.44 -1.79
C TYR A 119 -1.44 16.16 -1.82
N ILE A 120 -1.76 15.26 -2.75
CA ILE A 120 -1.10 13.96 -2.91
C ILE A 120 0.18 14.15 -3.72
N PHE A 121 1.34 13.79 -3.15
CA PHE A 121 2.64 13.92 -3.84
C PHE A 121 3.34 12.56 -4.09
N GLU A 122 2.83 11.48 -3.50
CA GLU A 122 3.22 10.10 -3.83
C GLU A 122 1.96 9.22 -3.90
N LEU A 123 1.87 8.35 -4.90
CA LEU A 123 0.74 7.43 -5.09
C LEU A 123 1.21 6.12 -5.74
N PHE A 124 0.81 4.97 -5.19
CA PHE A 124 1.02 3.66 -5.81
C PHE A 124 -0.01 2.63 -5.34
N SER A 125 -0.30 1.65 -6.19
CA SER A 125 -1.14 0.50 -5.82
C SER A 125 -0.32 -0.64 -5.20
N HIS A 126 -1.03 -1.57 -4.56
CA HIS A 126 -0.50 -2.83 -4.08
C HIS A 126 -1.54 -3.93 -4.28
N ALA A 127 -1.10 -4.99 -4.96
CA ALA A 127 -1.86 -6.20 -5.22
C ALA A 127 -0.91 -7.39 -5.38
N HIS A 128 -1.44 -8.61 -5.40
CA HIS A 128 -0.65 -9.83 -5.58
C HIS A 128 -0.83 -10.41 -6.99
N GLU A 129 -0.42 -11.68 -7.15
CA GLU A 129 -0.11 -12.34 -8.40
C GLU A 129 -1.25 -12.39 -9.43
N LEU A 130 -2.49 -12.43 -8.96
CA LEU A 130 -3.65 -12.56 -9.82
C LEU A 130 -4.11 -11.22 -10.41
N ASN A 131 -3.60 -10.10 -9.89
CA ASN A 131 -3.95 -8.78 -10.42
C ASN A 131 -3.38 -8.59 -11.83
N THR A 132 -4.26 -8.25 -12.77
CA THR A 132 -3.91 -7.99 -14.17
C THR A 132 -4.00 -6.51 -14.53
N GLU A 133 -4.81 -5.75 -13.80
CA GLU A 133 -4.95 -4.30 -13.94
C GLU A 133 -5.35 -3.68 -12.59
N PHE A 134 -4.75 -2.54 -12.26
CA PHE A 134 -5.14 -1.72 -11.12
C PHE A 134 -5.18 -0.26 -11.55
N ALA A 135 -6.38 0.30 -11.66
CA ALA A 135 -6.60 1.71 -11.93
C ALA A 135 -7.08 2.46 -10.69
N VAL A 136 -6.76 3.75 -10.62
CA VAL A 136 -7.36 4.68 -9.66
C VAL A 136 -7.91 5.86 -10.43
N GLU A 137 -9.18 6.14 -10.22
CA GLU A 137 -9.87 7.33 -10.69
C GLU A 137 -10.20 8.24 -9.51
N ILE A 138 -10.51 9.49 -9.80
CA ILE A 138 -11.14 10.38 -8.82
C ILE A 138 -12.60 9.97 -8.64
N ALA A 139 -13.01 9.85 -7.39
CA ALA A 139 -14.41 9.65 -7.00
C ALA A 139 -15.01 10.98 -6.52
N GLY A 140 -16.19 11.33 -7.01
CA GLY A 140 -16.94 12.52 -6.61
C GLY A 140 -16.45 13.83 -7.25
N GLY A 141 -17.17 14.91 -6.96
CA GLY A 141 -16.86 16.24 -7.49
C GLY A 141 -17.10 16.41 -8.99
N GLU A 142 -16.53 17.48 -9.57
CA GLU A 142 -16.61 17.75 -11.01
C GLU A 142 -15.65 16.87 -11.84
N ARG A 143 -14.67 16.25 -11.18
CA ARG A 143 -13.62 15.40 -11.77
C ARG A 143 -13.91 13.90 -11.63
N ASP A 144 -15.13 13.55 -11.23
CA ASP A 144 -15.53 12.15 -11.07
C ASP A 144 -15.23 11.33 -12.33
N GLY A 145 -14.48 10.24 -12.17
CA GLY A 145 -14.01 9.38 -13.26
C GLY A 145 -12.69 9.80 -13.93
N GLU A 146 -12.00 10.83 -13.44
CA GLU A 146 -10.67 11.20 -13.94
C GLU A 146 -9.63 10.13 -13.55
N LEU A 147 -9.04 9.44 -14.53
CA LEU A 147 -7.98 8.46 -14.30
C LEU A 147 -6.68 9.15 -13.84
N ILE A 148 -6.20 8.79 -12.65
CA ILE A 148 -5.00 9.37 -12.03
C ILE A 148 -3.85 8.36 -11.83
N TYR A 149 -4.14 7.06 -11.93
CA TYR A 149 -3.14 5.99 -11.76
C TYR A 149 -3.55 4.76 -12.56
N ILE A 150 -2.56 4.05 -13.11
CA ILE A 150 -2.76 2.72 -13.67
C ILE A 150 -1.50 1.85 -13.51
N SER A 151 -1.71 0.59 -13.17
CA SER A 151 -0.68 -0.45 -13.16
C SER A 151 -1.19 -1.71 -13.86
N TYR A 152 -0.29 -2.36 -14.59
CA TYR A 152 -0.47 -3.69 -15.18
C TYR A 152 0.55 -4.71 -14.64
N ASP A 153 1.39 -4.29 -13.70
CA ASP A 153 2.43 -5.12 -13.10
C ASP A 153 2.27 -5.03 -11.58
N TYR A 154 1.68 -6.08 -11.00
CA TYR A 154 1.53 -6.18 -9.55
C TYR A 154 2.90 -6.23 -8.85
N SER A 155 3.95 -6.74 -9.50
CA SER A 155 5.26 -6.95 -8.88
C SER A 155 6.12 -5.68 -8.87
N HIS A 156 5.89 -4.78 -9.82
CA HIS A 156 6.58 -3.50 -9.94
C HIS A 156 5.59 -2.35 -10.21
N PRO A 157 4.60 -2.11 -9.32
CA PRO A 157 3.62 -1.07 -9.53
C PRO A 157 4.34 0.28 -9.63
N PRO A 158 3.97 1.16 -10.59
CA PRO A 158 4.53 2.50 -10.67
C PRO A 158 4.38 3.22 -9.34
N VAL A 159 5.44 3.89 -8.90
CA VAL A 159 5.41 4.83 -7.77
C VAL A 159 5.41 6.23 -8.33
N LEU A 160 4.24 6.87 -8.35
CA LEU A 160 4.12 8.23 -8.87
C LEU A 160 4.74 9.21 -7.88
N LYS A 161 5.55 10.13 -8.41
CA LYS A 161 6.03 11.32 -7.71
C LYS A 161 5.39 12.52 -8.38
N LEU A 162 4.47 13.17 -7.70
CA LEU A 162 3.60 14.19 -8.30
C LEU A 162 4.11 15.58 -7.90
N ASP A 163 4.57 16.33 -8.90
CA ASP A 163 4.98 17.73 -8.78
C ASP A 163 4.48 18.50 -10.02
N PRO A 164 3.43 19.35 -9.89
CA PRO A 164 2.73 19.68 -8.64
C PRO A 164 1.97 18.48 -8.04
N PRO A 165 1.66 18.51 -6.73
CA PRO A 165 0.84 17.46 -6.11
C PRO A 165 -0.56 17.40 -6.74
N LEU A 166 -1.14 16.20 -6.76
CA LEU A 166 -2.53 16.01 -7.14
C LEU A 166 -3.44 16.53 -6.03
N GLU A 167 -4.29 17.50 -6.37
CA GLU A 167 -5.30 18.01 -5.45
C GLU A 167 -6.50 17.05 -5.40
N ILE A 168 -6.93 16.73 -4.19
CA ILE A 168 -8.20 16.04 -3.90
C ILE A 168 -9.00 17.00 -3.01
N ASN A 169 -10.11 17.51 -3.54
CA ASN A 169 -10.96 18.43 -2.81
C ASN A 169 -11.75 17.72 -1.70
N GLN A 170 -12.27 18.48 -0.74
CA GLN A 170 -13.20 17.94 0.23
C GLN A 170 -14.43 17.35 -0.49
N GLY A 171 -14.76 16.08 -0.20
CA GLY A 171 -15.82 15.34 -0.87
C GLY A 171 -15.39 14.63 -2.16
N GLU A 172 -14.16 14.85 -2.64
CA GLU A 172 -13.52 13.99 -3.63
C GLU A 172 -12.73 12.87 -2.93
N GLY A 173 -12.34 11.85 -3.68
CA GLY A 173 -11.45 10.80 -3.20
C GLY A 173 -11.00 9.87 -4.30
N PHE A 174 -10.82 8.59 -3.97
CA PHE A 174 -10.30 7.58 -4.89
C PHE A 174 -11.32 6.50 -5.16
N ARG A 175 -11.56 6.23 -6.46
CA ARG A 175 -12.21 5.00 -6.94
C ARG A 175 -11.11 4.05 -7.38
N LEU A 176 -10.95 2.96 -6.65
CA LEU A 176 -10.01 1.89 -6.97
C LEU A 176 -10.72 0.88 -7.85
N ILE A 177 -10.12 0.50 -8.96
CA ILE A 177 -10.67 -0.48 -9.92
C ILE A 177 -9.58 -1.52 -10.16
N ALA A 178 -9.77 -2.72 -9.61
CA ALA A 178 -8.77 -3.78 -9.68
C ALA A 178 -9.36 -5.02 -10.35
N THR A 179 -8.74 -5.45 -11.45
CA THR A 179 -9.11 -6.67 -12.18
C THR A 179 -8.13 -7.79 -11.85
N TYR A 180 -8.69 -8.94 -11.50
CA TYR A 180 -7.95 -10.15 -11.16
C TYR A 180 -8.35 -11.28 -12.11
N ASP A 181 -7.37 -12.06 -12.56
CA ASP A 181 -7.61 -13.33 -13.27
C ASP A 181 -7.27 -14.47 -12.32
N ASN A 182 -8.28 -15.03 -11.63
CA ASN A 182 -8.06 -16.15 -10.72
C ASN A 182 -8.03 -17.47 -11.51
N TRP A 183 -6.91 -17.75 -12.17
CA TRP A 183 -6.67 -18.99 -12.91
C TRP A 183 -6.53 -20.24 -12.01
N ARG A 184 -6.63 -20.10 -10.68
CA ARG A 184 -6.47 -21.19 -9.71
C ARG A 184 -7.76 -22.01 -9.59
N ASP A 185 -7.67 -23.18 -8.94
CA ASP A 185 -8.79 -24.12 -8.76
C ASP A 185 -9.53 -23.94 -7.42
N TYR A 186 -9.27 -22.85 -6.70
CA TYR A 186 -9.92 -22.44 -5.47
C TYR A 186 -10.19 -20.93 -5.44
N ASP A 187 -11.18 -20.53 -4.63
CA ASP A 187 -11.54 -19.13 -4.45
C ASP A 187 -10.45 -18.41 -3.66
N VAL A 188 -10.15 -17.17 -4.04
CA VAL A 188 -9.14 -16.33 -3.39
C VAL A 188 -9.82 -15.12 -2.78
N SER A 189 -9.35 -14.65 -1.62
CA SER A 189 -9.89 -13.49 -0.92
C SER A 189 -8.74 -12.62 -0.40
N PHE A 190 -9.09 -11.50 0.23
CA PHE A 190 -8.10 -10.64 0.87
C PHE A 190 -7.26 -11.42 1.90
N GLY A 191 -5.94 -11.22 1.89
CA GLY A 191 -5.08 -11.79 2.92
C GLY A 191 -3.60 -11.41 2.79
N PHE A 192 -2.81 -11.88 3.76
CA PHE A 192 -1.40 -11.51 3.91
C PHE A 192 -0.42 -12.50 3.27
N LEU A 193 -0.88 -13.64 2.76
CA LEU A 193 -0.02 -14.57 2.04
C LEU A 193 0.16 -14.11 0.60
N SER A 194 1.27 -14.52 -0.01
CA SER A 194 1.49 -14.39 -1.46
C SER A 194 0.43 -15.11 -2.31
N THR A 195 -0.26 -16.07 -1.71
CA THR A 195 -1.35 -16.84 -2.31
C THR A 195 -2.72 -16.24 -2.02
N ASP A 196 -2.82 -15.24 -1.16
CA ASP A 196 -4.03 -14.44 -1.00
C ASP A 196 -3.94 -13.26 -2.00
N GLU A 197 -4.95 -12.38 -2.03
CA GLU A 197 -4.89 -11.13 -2.80
C GLU A 197 -5.01 -9.89 -1.92
N MET A 198 -4.66 -8.73 -2.49
CA MET A 198 -4.88 -7.43 -1.86
C MET A 198 -5.35 -6.40 -2.88
N MET A 199 -6.17 -5.46 -2.41
CA MET A 199 -6.58 -4.29 -3.18
C MET A 199 -6.27 -3.05 -2.36
N LEU A 200 -5.06 -2.49 -2.49
CA LEU A 200 -4.66 -1.33 -1.69
C LEU A 200 -4.07 -0.22 -2.56
N VAL A 201 -4.26 1.02 -2.11
CA VAL A 201 -3.55 2.20 -2.59
C VAL A 201 -2.85 2.88 -1.42
N PHE A 202 -1.59 3.21 -1.62
CA PHE A 202 -0.77 3.96 -0.67
C PHE A 202 -0.52 5.38 -1.17
N ALA A 203 -0.96 6.31 -0.34
CA ALA A 203 -0.83 7.76 -0.35
C ALA A 203 0.37 8.35 0.41
N LYS A 204 1.07 9.36 -0.10
CA LYS A 204 1.62 10.41 0.78
C LYS A 204 1.06 11.78 0.39
N TYR A 205 0.66 12.54 1.41
CA TYR A 205 -0.05 13.79 1.20
C TYR A 205 0.23 14.80 2.31
N TYR A 206 -0.13 16.05 2.07
CA TYR A 206 -0.32 17.06 3.10
C TYR A 206 -1.66 17.75 2.91
N THR A 207 -2.08 18.52 3.90
CA THR A 207 -3.31 19.33 3.88
C THR A 207 -2.91 20.80 3.93
N ASP A 208 -3.89 21.70 3.75
CA ASP A 208 -3.73 23.10 4.14
C ASP A 208 -3.42 23.24 5.65
#